data_AF-A0A218QU77-F1
#
_entry.id   AF-A0A218QU77-F1
#
_cell.length_a   1.000
_cell.length_b   1.000
_cell.length_c   1.000
_cell.angle_alpha   90.00
_cell.angle_beta   90.00
_cell.angle_gamma   90.00
#
_symmetry.space_group_name_H-M   'P 1'
#
loop_
_entity.id
_entity.type
_entity.pdbx_description
1 polymer ?
#
loop_
_entity_poly.entity_id
_entity_poly.type
_entity_poly.pdbx_seq_one_letter_code
_entity_poly.pdbx_strand_id
1 'polypeptide(L)'
;MMTQEEFNQWCVNQSLSNQAIIEIEKIRNAQPSRSVGSRGKNVSGRYPSRKMGVTIQFESHKVELPFIYQLEHTEDVLEYYDQPPPFKIQYTSASGRNLGVIITPDFFVIRSHSAAWVECKTESEL
;
A
#
# COMPACT_ATOMS: atom_id res chain seq x y z
N MET A 1 -11.49 0.68 -9.56
CA MET A 1 -11.56 1.23 -8.19
C MET A 1 -13.01 1.18 -7.74
N MET A 2 -13.27 0.84 -6.47
CA MET A 2 -14.63 0.78 -5.92
C MET A 2 -15.21 2.18 -5.79
N THR A 3 -16.50 2.29 -6.05
CA THR A 3 -17.33 3.44 -5.68
C THR A 3 -17.44 3.57 -4.16
N GLN A 4 -17.91 4.72 -3.67
CA GLN A 4 -18.12 4.90 -2.22
C GLN A 4 -19.12 3.90 -1.65
N GLU A 5 -20.18 3.56 -2.40
CA GLU A 5 -21.18 2.59 -1.97
C GLU A 5 -20.59 1.18 -1.85
N GLU A 6 -19.83 0.75 -2.85
CA GLU A 6 -19.12 -0.55 -2.83
C GLU A 6 -18.11 -0.61 -1.66
N PHE A 7 -17.39 0.49 -1.39
CA PHE A 7 -16.47 0.58 -0.26
C PHE A 7 -17.20 0.48 1.09
N ASN A 8 -18.33 1.17 1.24
CA ASN A 8 -19.13 1.10 2.46
C ASN A 8 -19.61 -0.34 2.72
N GLN A 9 -20.12 -1.01 1.69
CA GLN A 9 -20.53 -2.42 1.78
C GLN A 9 -19.36 -3.35 2.09
N TRP A 10 -18.20 -3.11 1.46
CA TRP A 10 -16.99 -3.86 1.75
C TRP A 10 -16.56 -3.70 3.21
N CYS A 11 -16.59 -2.49 3.77
CA CYS A 11 -16.27 -2.22 5.18
C CYS A 11 -17.18 -2.99 6.14
N VAL A 12 -18.49 -3.03 5.85
CA VAL A 12 -19.48 -3.80 6.62
C VAL A 12 -19.16 -5.30 6.54
N ASN A 13 -18.91 -5.83 5.34
CA ASN A 13 -18.59 -7.24 5.14
C ASN A 13 -17.31 -7.68 5.86
N GLN A 14 -16.31 -6.78 5.94
CA GLN A 14 -15.07 -7.01 6.67
C GLN A 14 -15.20 -6.80 8.19
N SER A 15 -16.35 -6.35 8.69
CA SER A 15 -16.56 -6.01 10.11
C SER A 15 -15.51 -5.02 10.64
N LEU A 16 -15.14 -4.02 9.84
CA LEU A 16 -14.12 -3.05 10.21
C LEU A 16 -14.58 -2.13 11.34
N SER A 17 -13.64 -1.78 12.22
CA SER A 17 -13.88 -0.72 13.20
C SER A 17 -13.96 0.65 12.52
N ASN A 18 -14.67 1.60 13.13
CA ASN A 18 -14.73 2.97 12.64
C ASN A 18 -13.33 3.59 12.45
N GLN A 19 -12.38 3.26 13.32
CA GLN A 19 -11.01 3.73 13.19
C GLN A 19 -10.32 3.19 11.93
N ALA A 20 -10.52 1.90 11.60
CA ALA A 20 -9.98 1.30 10.39
C ALA A 20 -10.62 1.91 9.14
N ILE A 21 -11.94 2.12 9.15
CA ILE A 21 -12.67 2.76 8.04
C ILE A 21 -12.10 4.15 7.76
N ILE A 22 -11.94 4.98 8.79
CA ILE A 22 -11.38 6.33 8.68
C ILE A 22 -9.97 6.30 8.08
N GLU A 23 -9.10 5.39 8.53
CA GLU A 23 -7.73 5.32 8.01
C GLU A 23 -7.69 4.83 6.56
N ILE A 24 -8.51 3.85 6.19
CA ILE A 24 -8.58 3.36 4.80
C ILE A 24 -9.16 4.45 3.89
N GLU A 25 -10.21 5.15 4.32
CA GLU A 25 -10.78 6.26 3.55
C GLU A 25 -9.78 7.40 3.36
N LYS A 26 -8.97 7.70 4.39
CA LYS A 26 -7.86 8.65 4.27
C LYS A 26 -6.82 8.19 3.26
N ILE A 27 -6.46 6.90 3.23
CA ILE A 27 -5.55 6.33 2.22
C ILE A 27 -6.15 6.45 0.80
N ARG A 28 -7.41 6.05 0.63
CA ARG A 28 -8.12 6.08 -0.66
C ARG A 28 -8.21 7.49 -1.26
N ASN A 29 -8.28 8.51 -0.41
CA ASN A 29 -8.37 9.92 -0.81
C ASN A 29 -7.01 10.64 -0.84
N ALA A 30 -5.94 9.99 -0.40
CA ALA A 30 -4.61 10.59 -0.40
C ALA A 30 -3.97 10.50 -1.79
N GLN A 31 -3.23 11.55 -2.15
CA GLN A 31 -2.20 11.44 -3.20
C GLN A 31 -1.00 10.65 -2.65
N PRO A 32 -0.16 10.03 -3.51
CA PRO A 32 1.08 9.38 -3.07
C PRO A 32 1.89 10.33 -2.18
N SER A 33 2.32 9.84 -1.02
CA SER A 33 2.91 10.68 0.03
C SER A 33 4.25 11.30 -0.35
N ARG A 34 4.90 10.80 -1.41
CA ARG A 34 6.12 11.33 -2.00
C ARG A 34 6.08 11.15 -3.52
N SER A 35 6.79 12.00 -4.25
CA SER A 35 7.10 11.73 -5.65
C SER A 35 8.34 10.84 -5.72
N VAL A 36 8.26 9.74 -6.47
CA VAL A 36 9.42 8.88 -6.70
C VAL A 36 10.57 9.65 -7.35
N GLY A 37 11.74 9.59 -6.72
CA GLY A 37 12.97 10.19 -7.22
C GLY A 37 13.94 9.09 -7.68
N SER A 38 14.56 9.25 -8.85
CA SER A 38 15.64 8.37 -9.29
C SER A 38 16.84 8.53 -8.35
N ARG A 39 17.01 7.61 -7.39
CA ARG A 39 18.31 7.42 -6.71
C ARG A 39 19.13 6.45 -7.55
N GLY A 40 20.36 6.83 -7.92
CA GLY A 40 21.19 6.21 -8.97
C GLY A 40 21.55 4.72 -8.87
N LYS A 41 20.90 3.94 -7.99
CA LYS A 41 21.02 2.48 -7.89
C LYS A 41 19.74 1.72 -8.26
N ASN A 42 18.57 2.37 -8.26
CA ASN A 42 17.29 1.73 -8.57
C ASN A 42 16.59 2.43 -9.74
N VAL A 43 15.91 1.65 -10.58
CA VAL A 43 15.04 2.17 -11.64
C VAL A 43 13.66 2.37 -11.05
N SER A 44 13.27 3.64 -10.91
CA SER A 44 11.92 4.07 -10.56
C SER A 44 11.10 4.36 -11.81
N GLY A 45 9.77 4.40 -11.68
CA GLY A 45 8.89 4.65 -12.80
C GLY A 45 7.43 4.80 -12.41
N ARG A 46 6.59 4.70 -13.43
CA ARG A 46 5.14 4.87 -13.34
C ARG A 46 4.44 3.75 -14.11
N TYR A 47 3.39 3.20 -13.53
CA TYR A 47 2.54 2.17 -14.10
C TYR A 47 1.12 2.70 -14.30
N PRO A 48 0.58 2.72 -15.54
CA PRO A 48 -0.77 3.18 -15.79
C PRO A 48 -1.77 2.06 -15.46
N SER A 49 -2.29 2.04 -14.23
CA SER A 49 -3.27 1.03 -13.80
C SER A 49 -4.59 1.22 -14.52
N ARG A 50 -5.05 0.17 -15.23
CA ARG A 50 -6.38 0.13 -15.82
C ARG A 50 -7.43 -0.20 -14.76
N LYS A 51 -7.10 -1.06 -13.80
CA LYS A 51 -7.97 -1.43 -12.67
C LYS A 51 -8.34 -0.19 -11.82
N MET A 52 -7.37 0.67 -11.54
CA MET A 52 -7.55 1.86 -10.72
C MET A 52 -7.89 3.11 -11.52
N GLY A 53 -7.55 3.16 -12.82
CA GLY A 53 -7.74 4.34 -13.66
C GLY A 53 -6.79 5.49 -13.32
N VAL A 54 -5.72 5.21 -12.57
CA VAL A 54 -4.71 6.19 -12.13
C VAL A 54 -3.30 5.66 -12.42
N THR A 55 -2.31 6.55 -12.30
CA THR A 55 -0.90 6.16 -12.41
C THR A 55 -0.34 5.83 -11.05
N ILE A 56 0.25 4.64 -10.93
CA ILE A 56 0.89 4.11 -9.72
C ILE A 56 2.40 4.29 -9.85
N GLN A 57 3.08 4.82 -8.83
CA GLN A 57 4.53 4.97 -8.82
C GLN A 57 5.21 3.73 -8.24
N PHE A 58 6.45 3.51 -8.65
CA PHE A 58 7.34 2.51 -8.05
C PHE A 58 8.78 3.01 -8.03
N GLU A 59 9.55 2.55 -7.05
CA GLU A 59 10.97 2.86 -6.89
C GLU A 59 11.90 1.69 -7.23
N SER A 60 11.34 0.50 -7.40
CA SER A 60 12.10 -0.69 -7.78
C SER A 60 11.45 -1.50 -8.89
N HIS A 61 12.09 -1.53 -10.06
CA HIS A 61 11.70 -2.43 -11.15
C HIS A 61 11.86 -3.93 -10.81
N LYS A 62 12.56 -4.29 -9.72
CA LYS A 62 12.88 -5.67 -9.36
C LYS A 62 11.88 -6.33 -8.42
N VAL A 63 11.27 -5.54 -7.53
CA VAL A 63 10.32 -6.07 -6.53
C VAL A 63 8.97 -5.35 -6.59
N GLU A 64 8.96 -4.02 -6.66
CA GLU A 64 7.71 -3.25 -6.68
C GLU A 64 6.99 -3.34 -8.04
N LEU A 65 7.70 -3.20 -9.16
CA LEU A 65 7.06 -3.30 -10.48
C LEU A 65 6.44 -4.70 -10.72
N PRO A 66 7.14 -5.83 -10.48
CA PRO A 66 6.52 -7.15 -10.56
C PRO A 66 5.32 -7.32 -9.60
N PHE A 67 5.40 -6.74 -8.40
CA PHE A 67 4.29 -6.76 -7.45
C PHE A 67 3.08 -5.97 -7.98
N ILE A 68 3.28 -4.79 -8.58
CA ILE A 68 2.21 -4.03 -9.25
C ILE A 68 1.56 -4.87 -10.36
N TYR A 69 2.33 -5.58 -11.18
CA TYR A 69 1.78 -6.48 -12.19
C TYR A 69 0.89 -7.56 -11.56
N GLN A 70 1.31 -8.15 -10.45
CA GLN A 70 0.49 -9.11 -9.72
C GLN A 70 -0.81 -8.47 -9.21
N LEU A 71 -0.72 -7.30 -8.58
CA LEU A 71 -1.90 -6.58 -8.06
C LEU A 71 -2.89 -6.20 -9.17
N GLU A 72 -2.40 -5.72 -10.31
CA GLU A 72 -3.23 -5.32 -11.44
C GLU A 72 -4.03 -6.49 -12.02
N HIS A 73 -3.45 -7.68 -12.06
CA HIS A 73 -4.02 -8.84 -12.76
C HIS A 73 -4.67 -9.88 -11.84
N THR A 74 -4.55 -9.75 -10.52
CA THR A 74 -5.25 -10.65 -9.60
C THR A 74 -6.70 -10.18 -9.39
N GLU A 75 -7.65 -11.10 -9.49
CA GLU A 75 -9.08 -10.81 -9.42
C GLU A 75 -9.54 -10.35 -8.02
N ASP A 76 -8.94 -10.90 -6.96
CA ASP A 76 -9.31 -10.58 -5.57
C ASP A 76 -8.80 -9.22 -5.10
N VAL A 77 -7.91 -8.56 -5.87
CA VAL A 77 -7.43 -7.21 -5.59
C VAL A 77 -8.45 -6.22 -6.11
N LEU A 78 -9.11 -5.50 -5.20
CA LEU A 78 -10.10 -4.47 -5.51
C LEU A 78 -9.40 -3.14 -5.78
N GLU A 79 -8.42 -2.79 -4.94
CA GLU A 79 -7.67 -1.54 -5.02
C GLU A 79 -6.25 -1.68 -4.49
N TYR A 80 -5.36 -0.79 -4.95
CA TYR A 80 -4.02 -0.67 -4.42
C TYR A 80 -3.47 0.75 -4.61
N TYR A 81 -2.71 1.19 -3.63
CA TYR A 81 -2.19 2.56 -3.51
C TYR A 81 -0.70 2.51 -3.24
N ASP A 82 0.09 3.21 -4.04
CA ASP A 82 1.52 3.40 -3.81
C ASP A 82 1.77 4.43 -2.71
N GLN A 83 2.76 4.14 -1.87
CA GLN A 83 3.30 5.06 -0.87
C GLN A 83 2.23 5.73 -0.01
N PRO A 84 1.37 4.95 0.68
CA PRO A 84 0.33 5.48 1.56
C PRO A 84 0.91 6.40 2.64
N PRO A 85 0.08 7.22 3.31
CA PRO A 85 0.53 8.08 4.40
C PRO A 85 1.37 7.32 5.44
N PRO A 86 2.51 7.88 5.89
CA PRO A 86 3.35 7.24 6.88
C PRO A 86 2.63 7.09 8.22
N PHE A 87 2.96 6.03 8.94
CA PHE A 87 2.44 5.79 10.29
C PHE A 87 3.54 5.33 11.24
N LYS A 88 3.27 5.49 12.54
CA LYS A 88 4.21 5.12 13.59
C LYS A 88 3.94 3.69 14.04
N ILE A 89 4.97 2.86 13.99
CA ILE A 89 5.01 1.55 14.65
C ILE A 89 5.75 1.66 15.98
N GLN A 90 5.27 0.92 16.97
CA GLN A 90 5.91 0.79 18.28
C GLN A 90 6.17 -0.69 18.54
N TYR A 91 7.43 -1.03 18.83
CA TYR A 91 7.82 -2.41 19.09
C TYR A 91 9.01 -2.48 20.03
N THR A 92 9.17 -3.62 20.69
CA THR A 92 10.31 -3.89 21.56
C THR A 92 11.44 -4.46 20.72
N SER A 93 12.63 -3.86 20.79
CA SER A 93 13.82 -4.39 20.13
C SER A 93 14.25 -5.72 20.73
N ALA A 94 15.11 -6.47 20.03
CA ALA A 94 15.75 -7.67 20.58
C ALA A 94 16.50 -7.43 21.90
N SER A 95 16.95 -6.19 22.15
CA SER A 95 17.61 -5.78 23.39
C SER A 95 16.64 -5.32 24.50
N GLY A 96 15.33 -5.50 24.32
CA GLY A 96 14.31 -5.13 25.31
C GLY A 96 13.94 -3.64 25.35
N ARG A 97 14.43 -2.82 24.41
CA ARG A 97 14.14 -1.38 24.36
C ARG A 97 12.88 -1.11 23.55
N ASN A 98 11.96 -0.30 24.07
CA ASN A 98 10.83 0.20 23.30
C ASN A 98 11.31 1.19 22.23
N LEU A 99 11.03 0.90 20.96
CA LEU A 99 11.33 1.73 19.81
C LEU A 99 10.03 2.24 19.18
N GLY A 100 10.06 3.48 18.72
CA GLY A 100 9.00 4.06 17.91
C GLY A 100 9.58 4.56 16.60
N VAL A 101 9.16 3.97 15.48
CA VAL A 101 9.67 4.29 14.14
C VAL A 101 8.52 4.73 13.26
N ILE A 102 8.71 5.81 12.51
CA ILE A 102 7.76 6.20 11.46
C ILE A 102 8.18 5.47 10.20
N ILE A 103 7.27 4.70 9.64
CA ILE A 103 7.47 3.96 8.39
C ILE A 103 6.56 4.50 7.30
N THR A 104 7.03 4.45 6.05
CA THR A 104 6.22 4.66 4.85
C THR A 104 6.22 3.34 4.10
N PRO A 105 5.12 2.58 4.11
CA PRO A 105 5.01 1.35 3.34
C PRO A 105 5.13 1.61 1.84
N ASP A 106 5.55 0.60 1.08
CA ASP A 106 5.56 0.69 -0.39
C ASP A 106 4.13 0.74 -0.95
N PHE A 107 3.21 -0.08 -0.43
CA PHE A 107 1.82 -0.12 -0.88
C PHE A 107 0.81 -0.26 0.25
N PHE A 108 -0.43 0.12 -0.03
CA PHE A 108 -1.62 -0.34 0.67
C PHE A 108 -2.53 -1.08 -0.31
N VAL A 109 -2.98 -2.28 0.04
CA VAL A 109 -3.76 -3.15 -0.85
C VAL A 109 -5.09 -3.50 -0.19
N ILE A 110 -6.18 -3.33 -0.94
CA ILE A 110 -7.52 -3.75 -0.55
C ILE A 110 -7.90 -4.96 -1.41
N ARG A 111 -8.16 -6.08 -0.74
CA ARG A 111 -8.62 -7.34 -1.33
C ARG A 111 -10.08 -7.59 -0.97
N SER A 112 -10.71 -8.57 -1.62
CA SER A 112 -12.09 -8.97 -1.34
C SER A 112 -12.37 -9.27 0.14
N HIS A 113 -11.37 -9.76 0.88
CA HIS A 113 -11.52 -10.22 2.26
C HIS A 113 -10.48 -9.65 3.24
N SER A 114 -9.71 -8.63 2.85
CA SER A 114 -8.72 -8.01 3.72
C SER A 114 -8.21 -6.69 3.17
N ALA A 115 -7.57 -5.89 4.02
CA ALA A 115 -6.71 -4.81 3.57
C ALA A 115 -5.42 -4.81 4.38
N ALA A 116 -4.31 -4.45 3.74
CA ALA A 116 -2.99 -4.51 4.36
C ALA A 116 -2.03 -3.47 3.80
N TRP A 117 -1.16 -2.97 4.67
CA TRP A 117 0.09 -2.33 4.26
C TRP A 117 1.08 -3.40 3.81
N VAL A 118 1.77 -3.15 2.70
CA VAL A 118 2.72 -4.09 2.10
C VAL A 118 4.05 -3.38 1.89
N GLU A 119 5.12 -4.08 2.28
CA GLU A 119 6.50 -3.70 2.04
C GLU A 119 7.14 -4.71 1.10
N CYS A 120 7.83 -4.24 0.05
CA CYS A 120 8.53 -5.08 -0.91
C CYS A 120 10.02 -5.16 -0.55
N LYS A 121 10.52 -6.38 -0.40
CA LYS A 121 11.95 -6.66 -0.16
C LYS A 121 12.38 -7.81 -1.07
N THR A 122 13.66 -7.83 -1.45
CA THR A 122 14.23 -9.05 -2.04
C THR A 122 14.34 -10.14 -0.98
N GLU A 123 14.41 -11.40 -1.39
CA GLU A 123 14.58 -12.52 -0.44
C GLU A 123 15.83 -12.38 0.44
N SER A 124 16.92 -11.80 -0.10
CA SER A 124 18.13 -11.51 0.64
C SER A 124 18.00 -10.39 1.68
N GLU A 125 16.93 -9.61 1.62
CA GLU A 125 16.66 -8.45 2.49
C GLU A 125 15.51 -8.69 3.48
N LEU A 126 14.89 -9.87 3.47
CA LEU A 126 13.89 -10.33 4.44
C LEU A 126 14.55 -10.82 5.73
#